data_AF-A0A8S9X0E8-F1
#
_entry.id   AF-A0A8S9X0E8-F1
#
_cell.length_a   1.000
_cell.length_b   1.000
_cell.length_c   1.000
_cell.angle_alpha   90.00
_cell.angle_beta   90.00
_cell.angle_gamma   90.00
#
_symmetry.space_group_name_H-M   'P 1'
#
loop_
_entity.id
_entity.type
_entity.pdbx_description
1 polymer ?
#
loop_
_entity_poly.entity_id
_entity_poly.type
_entity_poly.pdbx_seq_one_letter_code
_entity_poly.pdbx_strand_id
1 'polypeptide(L)'
;MMLSEKLKRTGVPYWKNYTPPQARLVSQLNFSSVVGNKAQELNLDLGIPEPFPQDSNYPPFSYDLDLIGDIYKSSALPAELRAAAIQTVQERYPPSEWLHVYTDGSADGAVKNGGAGIYSAIFEISEPVGLRASNFDGEILAVQLAMREVERRRLERVVIFVDSQAAILALGTLRPSVRSQVICDTLRSLQLVREYGGVCHLQWIPSHCDVRGNEKADRLAKEGARKAQPNPPRTMHTVKQEIAAAVKCYNKNTMEEASAGKDWEILATEEGSLLFSHGESR
;
A
#
# COMPACT_ATOMS: atom_id res chain seq x y z
N MET A 1 -5.54 14.77 -16.95
CA MET A 1 -5.75 15.24 -18.34
C MET A 1 -5.43 16.74 -18.51
N MET A 2 -5.56 17.60 -17.49
CA MET A 2 -5.38 19.06 -17.63
C MET A 2 -3.94 19.61 -17.74
N LEU A 3 -2.90 18.91 -17.27
CA LEU A 3 -1.54 19.47 -17.22
C LEU A 3 -0.81 19.38 -18.58
N SER A 4 -0.98 18.28 -19.30
CA SER A 4 -0.29 18.04 -20.58
C SER A 4 -0.73 18.99 -21.70
N GLU A 5 -2.00 19.39 -21.72
CA GLU A 5 -2.50 20.37 -22.69
C GLU A 5 -2.02 21.79 -22.39
N LYS A 6 -1.90 22.14 -21.10
CA LYS A 6 -1.30 23.42 -20.68
C LYS A 6 0.18 23.48 -21.06
N LEU A 7 0.93 22.40 -20.84
CA LEU A 7 2.36 22.32 -21.19
C LEU A 7 2.60 22.41 -22.70
N LYS A 8 1.73 21.82 -23.53
CA LYS A 8 1.80 21.93 -25.01
C LYS A 8 1.65 23.35 -25.53
N ARG A 9 0.94 24.21 -24.80
CA ARG A 9 0.69 25.61 -25.16
C ARG A 9 1.84 26.56 -24.79
N THR A 10 2.85 26.09 -24.05
CA THR A 10 4.00 26.91 -23.60
C THR A 10 5.02 27.23 -24.70
N GLY A 11 4.82 26.72 -25.93
CA GLY A 11 5.69 27.02 -27.07
C GLY A 11 7.05 26.31 -27.08
N VAL A 12 7.47 25.70 -25.97
CA VAL A 12 8.73 24.96 -25.84
C VAL A 12 8.73 23.73 -26.77
N PRO A 13 9.74 23.57 -27.65
CA PRO A 13 9.79 22.50 -28.66
C PRO A 13 9.61 21.09 -28.09
N TYR A 14 10.17 20.84 -26.91
CA TYR A 14 10.07 19.55 -26.20
C TYR A 14 8.62 19.14 -25.90
N TRP A 15 7.76 20.09 -25.48
CA TRP A 15 6.38 19.78 -25.11
C TRP A 15 5.43 19.69 -26.30
N LYS A 16 5.75 20.32 -27.44
CA LYS A 16 4.92 20.25 -28.67
C LYS A 16 4.71 18.81 -29.16
N ASN A 17 5.77 17.99 -29.05
CA ASN A 17 5.76 16.60 -29.49
C ASN A 17 5.54 15.60 -28.34
N TYR A 18 5.27 16.08 -27.13
CA TYR A 18 5.06 15.22 -25.97
C TYR A 18 3.74 14.45 -26.09
N THR A 19 3.81 13.16 -26.38
CA THR A 19 2.71 12.22 -26.23
C THR A 19 2.69 11.71 -24.78
N PRO A 20 1.65 12.00 -23.99
CA PRO A 20 1.55 11.42 -22.66
C PRO A 20 1.56 9.89 -22.79
N PRO A 21 2.31 9.15 -21.94
CA PRO A 21 2.32 7.70 -21.99
C PRO A 21 0.89 7.16 -21.87
N GLN A 22 0.39 6.55 -22.94
CA GLN A 22 -0.97 6.02 -23.00
C GLN A 22 -1.10 4.66 -22.29
N ALA A 23 0.04 4.05 -21.93
CA ALA A 23 0.09 2.79 -21.20
C ALA A 23 -0.31 3.01 -19.73
N ARG A 24 -1.61 2.95 -19.45
CA ARG A 24 -2.05 2.59 -18.10
C ARG A 24 -1.48 1.20 -17.81
N LEU A 25 -0.85 1.04 -16.65
CA LEU A 25 -0.36 -0.25 -16.12
C LEU A 25 -1.56 -1.13 -15.71
N VAL A 26 -2.40 -1.52 -16.67
CA VAL A 26 -3.68 -2.20 -16.41
C VAL A 26 -3.51 -3.72 -16.28
N SER A 27 -2.61 -4.31 -17.08
CA SER A 27 -2.30 -5.74 -17.07
C SER A 27 -0.88 -5.99 -16.57
N GLN A 28 -0.64 -7.18 -16.02
CA GLN A 28 0.70 -7.58 -15.57
C GLN A 28 1.70 -7.63 -16.74
N LEU A 29 1.23 -8.03 -17.92
CA LEU A 29 2.03 -8.02 -19.14
C LEU A 29 2.46 -6.59 -19.55
N ASN A 30 1.52 -5.62 -19.50
CA ASN A 30 1.85 -4.23 -19.77
C ASN A 30 2.81 -3.66 -18.72
N PHE A 31 2.64 -4.08 -17.46
CA PHE A 31 3.57 -3.71 -16.39
C PHE A 31 4.98 -4.23 -16.68
N SER A 32 5.14 -5.53 -16.92
CA SER A 32 6.45 -6.14 -17.16
C SER A 32 7.16 -5.52 -18.36
N SER A 33 6.43 -5.21 -19.43
CA SER A 33 6.98 -4.52 -20.60
C SER A 33 7.46 -3.10 -20.29
N VAL A 34 6.61 -2.27 -19.69
CA VAL A 34 6.95 -0.86 -19.39
C VAL A 34 8.11 -0.78 -18.39
N VAL A 35 8.06 -1.61 -17.35
CA VAL A 35 9.10 -1.67 -16.33
C VAL A 35 10.39 -2.24 -16.88
N GLY A 36 10.32 -3.26 -17.73
CA GLY A 36 11.48 -3.81 -18.43
C GLY A 36 12.23 -2.77 -19.23
N ASN A 37 11.52 -2.02 -20.08
CA ASN A 37 12.13 -0.96 -20.88
C ASN A 37 12.76 0.12 -19.98
N LYS A 38 12.06 0.53 -18.92
CA LYS A 38 12.55 1.59 -18.04
C LYS A 38 13.73 1.15 -17.17
N ALA A 39 13.78 -0.13 -16.78
CA ALA A 39 14.90 -0.71 -16.06
C ALA A 39 16.15 -0.77 -16.95
N GLN A 40 16.00 -1.13 -18.22
CA GLN A 40 17.08 -1.07 -19.20
C GLN A 40 17.61 0.36 -19.42
N GLU A 41 16.72 1.35 -19.59
CA GLU A 41 17.10 2.76 -19.73
C GLU A 41 17.95 3.27 -18.54
N LEU A 42 17.65 2.79 -17.32
CA LEU A 42 18.33 3.19 -16.10
C LEU A 42 19.46 2.24 -15.67
N ASN A 43 19.76 1.21 -16.49
CA ASN A 43 20.74 0.17 -16.21
C ASN A 43 20.53 -0.52 -14.84
N LEU A 44 19.27 -0.87 -14.54
CA LEU A 44 18.86 -1.51 -13.28
C LEU A 44 18.55 -2.99 -13.49
N ASP A 45 19.14 -3.85 -12.67
CA ASP A 45 18.75 -5.26 -12.57
C ASP A 45 17.68 -5.46 -11.48
N LEU A 46 16.42 -5.42 -11.92
CA LEU A 46 15.26 -5.53 -11.05
C LEU A 46 14.68 -6.94 -10.99
N GLY A 47 15.17 -7.92 -11.76
CA GLY A 47 14.60 -9.29 -11.79
C GLY A 47 13.08 -9.31 -11.84
N ILE A 48 12.50 -8.84 -12.96
CA ILE A 48 11.04 -8.64 -13.09
C ILE A 48 10.32 -9.97 -12.90
N PRO A 49 9.39 -10.07 -11.94
CA PRO A 49 8.68 -11.31 -11.68
C PRO A 49 7.75 -11.66 -12.84
N GLU A 50 7.61 -12.97 -13.07
CA GLU A 50 6.65 -13.51 -14.02
C GLU A 50 5.22 -13.12 -13.64
N PRO A 51 4.34 -12.87 -14.63
CA PRO A 51 2.92 -12.65 -14.37
C PRO A 51 2.30 -13.81 -13.60
N PHE A 52 1.59 -13.49 -12.54
CA PHE A 52 0.82 -14.45 -11.77
C PHE A 52 -0.42 -14.93 -12.57
N PRO A 53 -0.72 -16.24 -12.57
CA PRO A 53 -1.90 -16.77 -13.27
C PRO A 53 -3.18 -16.07 -12.80
N GLN A 54 -4.03 -15.68 -13.75
CA GLN A 54 -5.33 -15.06 -13.46
C GLN A 54 -6.40 -16.11 -13.15
N ASP A 55 -6.07 -17.09 -12.32
CA ASP A 55 -7.08 -18.03 -11.87
C ASP A 55 -7.69 -17.50 -10.58
N SER A 56 -9.00 -17.26 -10.57
CA SER A 56 -9.90 -17.37 -9.40
C SER A 56 -11.10 -16.43 -9.45
N ASN A 57 -12.27 -17.06 -9.52
CA ASN A 57 -13.53 -16.48 -9.07
C ASN A 57 -13.68 -16.80 -7.57
N TYR A 58 -13.02 -16.02 -6.70
CA TYR A 58 -13.20 -16.17 -5.25
C TYR A 58 -14.55 -15.58 -4.83
N PRO A 59 -15.29 -16.22 -3.91
CA PRO A 59 -16.52 -15.63 -3.38
C PRO A 59 -16.20 -14.32 -2.64
N PRO A 60 -17.13 -13.35 -2.64
CA PRO A 60 -16.98 -12.17 -1.81
C PRO A 60 -16.92 -12.57 -0.33
N PHE A 61 -16.13 -11.82 0.43
CA PHE A 61 -16.04 -11.92 1.89
C PHE A 61 -16.64 -10.67 2.53
N SER A 62 -17.02 -10.80 3.80
CA SER A 62 -17.65 -9.72 4.56
C SER A 62 -16.59 -8.80 5.15
N TYR A 63 -16.74 -7.49 4.91
CA TYR A 63 -15.88 -6.47 5.50
C TYR A 63 -16.62 -5.14 5.65
N ASP A 64 -16.16 -4.34 6.61
CA ASP A 64 -16.63 -2.97 6.85
C ASP A 64 -15.45 -2.00 6.92
N LEU A 65 -15.64 -0.81 6.35
CA LEU A 65 -14.63 0.25 6.31
C LEU A 65 -14.99 1.47 7.18
N ASP A 66 -16.16 1.43 7.81
CA ASP A 66 -16.75 2.47 8.62
C ASP A 66 -16.75 2.09 10.11
N LEU A 67 -16.97 3.08 10.96
CA LEU A 67 -17.23 2.90 12.38
C LEU A 67 -18.71 3.20 12.66
N ILE A 68 -19.21 2.75 13.81
CA ILE A 68 -20.49 3.21 14.32
C ILE A 68 -20.42 4.73 14.58
N GLY A 69 -21.37 5.45 14.00
CA GLY A 69 -21.49 6.91 14.08
C GLY A 69 -20.90 7.64 12.86
N ASP A 70 -21.35 8.87 12.63
CA ASP A 70 -20.87 9.73 11.54
C ASP A 70 -19.51 10.36 11.87
N ILE A 71 -18.47 9.54 12.01
CA ILE A 71 -17.12 9.98 12.35
C ILE A 71 -16.20 9.86 11.15
N TYR A 72 -15.65 11.00 10.72
CA TYR A 72 -14.69 11.08 9.64
C TYR A 72 -13.28 11.24 10.20
N LYS A 73 -12.37 10.33 9.83
CA LYS A 73 -10.95 10.35 10.25
C LYS A 73 -10.27 11.70 10.01
N SER A 74 -10.67 12.43 8.97
CA SER A 74 -10.09 13.73 8.60
C SER A 74 -10.47 14.88 9.53
N SER A 75 -11.51 14.73 10.35
CA SER A 75 -12.06 15.83 11.17
C SER A 75 -12.23 15.49 12.65
N ALA A 76 -12.16 14.22 13.02
CA ALA A 76 -12.38 13.78 14.39
C ALA A 76 -11.12 13.84 15.26
N LEU A 77 -11.30 14.13 16.55
CA LEU A 77 -10.22 14.05 17.53
C LEU A 77 -9.83 12.59 17.78
N PRO A 78 -8.56 12.28 18.15
CA PRO A 78 -8.13 10.91 18.44
C PRO A 78 -8.98 10.22 19.51
N ALA A 79 -9.44 10.95 20.52
CA ALA A 79 -10.31 10.42 21.57
C ALA A 79 -11.72 10.04 21.05
N GLU A 80 -12.26 10.80 20.09
CA GLU A 80 -13.55 10.50 19.45
C GLU A 80 -13.43 9.27 18.55
N LEU A 81 -12.37 9.20 17.75
CA LEU A 81 -12.06 8.02 16.93
C LEU A 81 -11.87 6.78 17.78
N ARG A 82 -11.17 6.90 18.91
CA ARG A 82 -11.01 5.82 19.88
C ARG A 82 -12.35 5.38 20.44
N ALA A 83 -13.21 6.32 20.85
CA ALA A 83 -14.51 6.01 21.41
C ALA A 83 -15.39 5.26 20.40
N ALA A 84 -15.46 5.74 19.15
CA ALA A 84 -16.22 5.06 18.10
C ALA A 84 -15.61 3.72 17.70
N ALA A 85 -14.29 3.57 17.70
CA ALA A 85 -13.64 2.28 17.48
C ALA A 85 -14.02 1.28 18.57
N ILE A 86 -13.92 1.67 19.84
CA ILE A 86 -14.31 0.83 20.97
C ILE A 86 -15.81 0.48 20.90
N GLN A 87 -16.67 1.44 20.60
CA GLN A 87 -18.10 1.22 20.43
C GLN A 87 -18.38 0.22 19.30
N THR A 88 -17.76 0.40 18.14
CA THR A 88 -17.87 -0.50 16.98
C THR A 88 -17.45 -1.92 17.35
N VAL A 89 -16.32 -2.07 18.04
CA VAL A 89 -15.82 -3.36 18.52
C VAL A 89 -16.84 -4.03 19.44
N GLN A 90 -17.41 -3.30 20.40
CA GLN A 90 -18.33 -3.88 21.39
C GLN A 90 -19.72 -4.20 20.83
N GLU A 91 -20.26 -3.33 19.98
CA GLU A 91 -21.63 -3.47 19.46
C GLU A 91 -21.72 -4.40 18.26
N ARG A 92 -20.80 -4.30 17.28
CA ARG A 92 -20.81 -5.19 16.10
C ARG A 92 -20.24 -6.57 16.44
N TYR A 93 -19.23 -6.61 17.31
CA TYR A 93 -18.46 -7.83 17.58
C TYR A 93 -18.25 -8.05 19.09
N PRO A 94 -19.31 -8.26 19.90
CA PRO A 94 -19.16 -8.45 21.33
C PRO A 94 -18.17 -9.60 21.65
N PRO A 95 -17.21 -9.42 22.58
CA PRO A 95 -16.19 -10.43 22.91
C PRO A 95 -16.75 -11.78 23.39
N SER A 96 -18.00 -11.81 23.85
CA SER A 96 -18.71 -13.05 24.24
C SER A 96 -19.12 -13.91 23.05
N GLU A 97 -19.18 -13.35 21.84
CA GLU A 97 -19.61 -14.03 20.62
C GLU A 97 -18.52 -14.11 19.55
N TRP A 98 -17.59 -13.16 19.54
CA TRP A 98 -16.58 -13.03 18.50
C TRP A 98 -15.18 -13.11 19.09
N LEU A 99 -14.34 -13.94 18.48
CA LEU A 99 -12.91 -13.83 18.73
C LEU A 99 -12.36 -12.61 18.03
N HIS A 100 -11.66 -11.76 18.78
CA HIS A 100 -10.97 -10.60 18.25
C HIS A 100 -9.55 -10.96 17.83
N VAL A 101 -9.21 -10.61 16.60
CA VAL A 101 -7.85 -10.68 16.07
C VAL A 101 -7.49 -9.30 15.53
N TYR A 102 -6.36 -8.76 15.95
CA TYR A 102 -5.84 -7.47 15.51
C TYR A 102 -4.59 -7.73 14.67
N THR A 103 -4.45 -7.02 13.55
CA THR A 103 -3.31 -7.17 12.64
C THR A 103 -2.71 -5.81 12.33
N ASP A 104 -1.39 -5.77 12.16
CA ASP A 104 -0.65 -4.57 11.78
C ASP A 104 0.59 -4.92 10.95
N GLY A 105 1.00 -4.00 10.08
CA GLY A 105 2.19 -4.08 9.25
C GLY A 105 3.18 -2.95 9.52
N SER A 106 4.46 -3.31 9.71
CA SER A 106 5.55 -2.36 9.91
C SER A 106 6.63 -2.50 8.85
N ALA A 107 7.34 -1.42 8.54
CA ALA A 107 8.55 -1.41 7.74
C ALA A 107 9.44 -0.22 8.13
N ASP A 108 10.75 -0.45 8.12
CA ASP A 108 11.76 0.58 8.29
C ASP A 108 11.86 1.45 7.04
N GLY A 109 11.91 2.78 7.24
CA GLY A 109 11.92 3.75 6.14
C GLY A 109 10.79 3.56 5.11
N ALA A 110 9.67 2.96 5.54
CA ALA A 110 8.49 2.59 4.77
C ALA A 110 8.63 1.44 3.74
N VAL A 111 9.84 0.94 3.44
CA VAL A 111 10.07 -0.05 2.36
C VAL A 111 11.18 -1.08 2.65
N LYS A 112 11.70 -1.14 3.89
CA LYS A 112 12.75 -2.07 4.28
C LYS A 112 12.36 -2.83 5.53
N ASN A 113 12.93 -4.03 5.69
CA ASN A 113 12.80 -4.84 6.91
C ASN A 113 11.35 -4.89 7.42
N GLY A 114 10.45 -5.44 6.60
CA GLY A 114 9.04 -5.46 6.95
C GLY A 114 8.75 -6.45 8.09
N GLY A 115 7.71 -6.16 8.85
CA GLY A 115 7.19 -7.02 9.91
C GLY A 115 5.68 -7.11 9.88
N ALA A 116 5.16 -8.28 10.22
CA ALA A 116 3.75 -8.56 10.39
C ALA A 116 3.47 -8.91 11.85
N GLY A 117 2.48 -8.24 12.44
CA GLY A 117 2.09 -8.42 13.84
C GLY A 117 0.65 -8.82 13.97
N ILE A 118 0.37 -9.83 14.79
CA ILE A 118 -0.99 -10.35 15.00
C ILE A 118 -1.21 -10.58 16.49
N TYR A 119 -2.26 -9.97 17.03
CA TYR A 119 -2.65 -10.12 18.40
C TYR A 119 -4.07 -10.67 18.53
N SER A 120 -4.23 -11.73 19.30
CA SER A 120 -5.52 -12.25 19.77
C SER A 120 -5.39 -12.71 21.22
N ALA A 121 -6.52 -12.91 21.91
CA ALA A 121 -6.52 -13.43 23.28
C ALA A 121 -5.91 -14.84 23.40
N ILE A 122 -5.85 -15.60 22.29
CA ILE A 122 -5.43 -17.00 22.27
C ILE A 122 -4.14 -17.28 21.47
N PHE A 123 -3.59 -16.26 20.78
CA PHE A 123 -2.30 -16.34 20.10
C PHE A 123 -1.74 -14.95 19.81
N GLU A 124 -0.41 -14.87 19.76
CA GLU A 124 0.34 -13.69 19.35
C GLU A 124 1.40 -14.15 18.33
N ILE A 125 1.52 -13.42 17.22
CA ILE A 125 2.46 -13.74 16.16
C ILE A 125 3.20 -12.47 15.77
N SER A 126 4.50 -12.61 15.56
CA SER A 126 5.40 -11.58 15.06
C SER A 126 6.27 -12.25 14.01
N GLU A 127 6.18 -11.86 12.75
CA GLU A 127 6.93 -12.50 11.66
C GLU A 127 7.66 -11.46 10.79
N PRO A 128 8.88 -11.77 10.32
CA PRO A 128 9.56 -10.93 9.34
C PRO A 128 8.91 -11.10 7.96
N VAL A 129 8.66 -10.00 7.27
CA VAL A 129 8.03 -9.99 5.93
C VAL A 129 9.12 -10.06 4.85
N GLY A 130 10.20 -9.30 5.03
CA GLY A 130 11.34 -9.33 4.13
C GLY A 130 12.09 -8.01 4.01
N LEU A 131 13.29 -8.09 3.44
CA LEU A 131 14.22 -6.96 3.30
C LEU A 131 13.68 -5.77 2.49
N ARG A 132 12.75 -6.02 1.56
CA ARG A 132 12.19 -5.04 0.61
C ARG A 132 10.67 -4.93 0.72
N ALA A 133 10.15 -5.11 1.93
CA ALA A 133 8.74 -5.06 2.22
C ALA A 133 8.34 -3.67 2.72
N SER A 134 7.19 -3.20 2.26
CA SER A 134 6.55 -1.99 2.75
C SER A 134 5.59 -2.27 3.91
N ASN A 135 5.12 -1.22 4.59
CA ASN A 135 4.06 -1.36 5.61
C ASN A 135 2.87 -2.11 5.02
N PHE A 136 2.48 -1.80 3.79
CA PHE A 136 1.37 -2.45 3.09
C PHE A 136 1.61 -3.95 2.87
N ASP A 137 2.84 -4.37 2.56
CA ASP A 137 3.16 -5.79 2.44
C ASP A 137 3.05 -6.50 3.81
N GLY A 138 3.46 -5.80 4.88
CA GLY A 138 3.25 -6.25 6.26
C GLY A 138 1.77 -6.42 6.62
N GLU A 139 0.93 -5.44 6.29
CA GLU A 139 -0.53 -5.50 6.52
C GLU A 139 -1.16 -6.72 5.85
N ILE A 140 -0.85 -6.93 4.56
CA ILE A 140 -1.40 -8.04 3.78
C ILE A 140 -0.92 -9.39 4.34
N LEU A 141 0.35 -9.50 4.71
CA LEU A 141 0.88 -10.71 5.32
C LEU A 141 0.30 -10.96 6.71
N ALA A 142 0.10 -9.93 7.53
CA ALA A 142 -0.51 -10.06 8.86
C ALA A 142 -1.93 -10.61 8.77
N VAL A 143 -2.76 -10.10 7.84
CA VAL A 143 -4.10 -10.66 7.59
C VAL A 143 -4.01 -12.11 7.08
N GLN A 144 -3.08 -12.43 6.18
CA GLN A 144 -2.91 -13.79 5.67
C GLN A 144 -2.55 -14.79 6.79
N LEU A 145 -1.60 -14.42 7.64
CA LEU A 145 -1.14 -15.24 8.76
C LEU A 145 -2.25 -15.37 9.82
N ALA A 146 -3.02 -14.31 10.07
CA ALA A 146 -4.20 -14.37 10.92
C ALA A 146 -5.23 -15.37 10.37
N MET A 147 -5.55 -15.29 9.07
CA MET A 147 -6.47 -16.22 8.40
C MET A 147 -5.98 -17.66 8.43
N ARG A 148 -4.67 -17.87 8.29
CA ARG A 148 -4.06 -19.20 8.44
C ARG A 148 -4.27 -19.78 9.84
N GLU A 149 -4.17 -18.97 10.89
CA GLU A 149 -4.44 -19.41 12.26
C GLU A 149 -5.94 -19.69 12.48
N VAL A 150 -6.82 -18.87 11.89
CA VAL A 150 -8.28 -19.10 11.91
C VAL A 150 -8.61 -20.45 11.29
N GLU A 151 -8.09 -20.72 10.10
CA GLU A 151 -8.27 -21.98 9.37
C GLU A 151 -7.68 -23.17 10.15
N ARG A 152 -6.41 -23.08 10.54
CA ARG A 152 -5.67 -24.16 11.21
C ARG A 152 -6.33 -24.59 12.52
N ARG A 153 -6.90 -23.65 13.26
CA ARG A 153 -7.59 -23.88 14.54
C ARG A 153 -9.09 -24.14 14.36
N ARG A 154 -9.60 -24.06 13.12
CA ARG A 154 -11.04 -24.15 12.77
C ARG A 154 -11.90 -23.21 13.60
N LEU A 155 -11.48 -21.95 13.73
CA LEU A 155 -12.23 -20.95 14.50
C LEU A 155 -13.51 -20.58 13.74
N GLU A 156 -14.63 -20.52 14.47
CA GLU A 156 -15.96 -20.42 13.87
C GLU A 156 -16.51 -19.00 13.78
N ARG A 157 -16.11 -18.08 14.67
CA ARG A 157 -16.65 -16.71 14.67
C ARG A 157 -15.56 -15.71 15.03
N VAL A 158 -14.97 -15.09 14.00
CA VAL A 158 -13.78 -14.26 14.11
C VAL A 158 -13.98 -12.92 13.43
N VAL A 159 -13.55 -11.86 14.08
CA VAL A 159 -13.36 -10.55 13.45
C VAL A 159 -11.87 -10.23 13.42
N ILE A 160 -11.38 -9.84 12.24
CA ILE A 160 -10.03 -9.36 12.03
C ILE A 160 -10.09 -7.84 11.91
N PHE A 161 -9.52 -7.15 12.89
CA PHE A 161 -9.38 -5.70 12.90
C PHE A 161 -8.10 -5.30 12.17
N VAL A 162 -8.25 -4.46 11.15
CA VAL A 162 -7.17 -4.00 10.27
C VAL A 162 -7.21 -2.47 10.23
N ASP A 163 -6.09 -1.80 10.45
CA ASP A 163 -6.09 -0.32 10.45
C ASP A 163 -5.84 0.33 9.07
N SER A 164 -5.53 -0.52 8.09
CA SER A 164 -5.33 -0.19 6.69
C SER A 164 -6.55 -0.52 5.82
N GLN A 165 -7.38 0.48 5.53
CA GLN A 165 -8.48 0.34 4.55
C GLN A 165 -7.97 -0.12 3.18
N ALA A 166 -6.76 0.32 2.79
CA ALA A 166 -6.13 -0.11 1.55
C ALA A 166 -5.87 -1.62 1.52
N ALA A 167 -5.49 -2.23 2.65
CA ALA A 167 -5.26 -3.67 2.74
C ALA A 167 -6.57 -4.46 2.58
N ILE A 168 -7.64 -4.04 3.27
CA ILE A 168 -8.99 -4.65 3.12
C ILE A 168 -9.46 -4.55 1.66
N LEU A 169 -9.36 -3.36 1.06
CA LEU A 169 -9.77 -3.13 -0.32
C LEU A 169 -8.93 -3.92 -1.33
N ALA A 170 -7.64 -4.13 -1.07
CA ALA A 170 -6.78 -4.94 -1.91
C ALA A 170 -7.22 -6.41 -1.92
N LEU A 171 -7.61 -6.95 -0.77
CA LEU A 171 -8.20 -8.29 -0.67
C LEU A 171 -9.55 -8.36 -1.40
N GLY A 172 -10.38 -7.31 -1.29
CA GLY A 172 -11.68 -7.21 -1.97
C GLY A 172 -11.60 -6.91 -3.47
N THR A 173 -10.41 -6.56 -3.99
CA THR A 173 -10.26 -6.18 -5.39
C THR A 173 -10.36 -7.40 -6.31
N LEU A 174 -11.32 -7.35 -7.24
CA LEU A 174 -11.56 -8.40 -8.23
C LEU A 174 -10.60 -8.40 -9.43
N ARG A 175 -9.65 -7.46 -9.50
CA ARG A 175 -8.71 -7.36 -10.64
C ARG A 175 -7.57 -8.38 -10.49
N PRO A 176 -7.57 -9.47 -11.27
CA PRO A 176 -6.55 -10.52 -11.15
C PRO A 176 -5.16 -9.99 -11.51
N SER A 177 -5.09 -8.97 -12.36
CA SER A 177 -3.84 -8.35 -12.82
C SER A 177 -3.04 -7.62 -11.72
N VAL A 178 -3.54 -7.55 -10.48
CA VAL A 178 -2.86 -6.86 -9.36
C VAL A 178 -2.66 -7.80 -8.15
N ARG A 179 -3.10 -9.05 -8.22
CA ARG A 179 -3.03 -9.98 -7.09
C ARG A 179 -1.63 -10.55 -6.89
N SER A 180 -1.21 -10.63 -5.63
CA SER A 180 -0.04 -11.38 -5.18
C SER A 180 -0.44 -12.77 -4.70
N GLN A 181 0.52 -13.70 -4.62
CA GLN A 181 0.31 -15.03 -4.03
C GLN A 181 -0.31 -14.93 -2.62
N VAL A 182 0.15 -13.99 -1.80
CA VAL A 182 -0.34 -13.77 -0.43
C VAL A 182 -1.84 -13.44 -0.43
N ILE A 183 -2.31 -12.59 -1.35
CA ILE A 183 -3.74 -12.27 -1.48
C ILE A 183 -4.54 -13.53 -1.87
N CYS A 184 -4.06 -14.31 -2.84
CA CYS A 184 -4.75 -15.53 -3.26
C CYS A 184 -4.81 -16.57 -2.13
N ASP A 185 -3.74 -16.70 -1.34
CA ASP A 185 -3.71 -17.59 -0.18
C ASP A 185 -4.69 -17.12 0.91
N THR A 186 -4.77 -15.82 1.18
CA THR A 186 -5.77 -15.25 2.10
C THR A 186 -7.19 -15.55 1.63
N LEU A 187 -7.48 -15.36 0.35
CA LEU A 187 -8.81 -15.63 -0.22
C LEU A 187 -9.16 -17.13 -0.18
N ARG A 188 -8.17 -18.01 -0.38
CA ARG A 188 -8.34 -19.46 -0.22
C ARG A 188 -8.66 -19.81 1.24
N SER A 189 -7.94 -19.26 2.21
CA SER A 189 -8.25 -19.48 3.62
C SER A 189 -9.64 -18.97 3.98
N LEU A 190 -10.05 -17.79 3.50
CA LEU A 190 -11.43 -17.28 3.69
C LEU A 190 -12.49 -18.24 3.14
N GLN A 191 -12.24 -18.83 1.96
CA GLN A 191 -13.14 -19.83 1.39
C GLN A 191 -13.21 -21.09 2.25
N LEU A 192 -12.06 -21.63 2.70
CA LEU A 192 -12.02 -22.81 3.56
C LEU A 192 -12.73 -22.58 4.90
N VAL A 193 -12.57 -21.38 5.48
CA VAL A 193 -13.30 -20.98 6.69
C VAL A 193 -14.81 -21.09 6.50
N ARG A 194 -15.31 -20.60 5.36
CA ARG A 194 -16.73 -20.69 5.02
C ARG A 194 -17.18 -22.13 4.78
N GLU A 195 -16.36 -22.97 4.15
CA GLU A 195 -16.70 -24.36 3.85
C GLU A 195 -16.94 -25.21 5.11
N TYR A 196 -16.23 -24.93 6.22
CA TYR A 196 -16.51 -25.58 7.50
C TYR A 196 -17.59 -24.88 8.35
N GLY A 197 -18.26 -23.85 7.81
CA GLY A 197 -19.32 -23.12 8.49
C GLY A 197 -18.83 -21.96 9.37
N GLY A 198 -17.54 -21.63 9.32
CA GLY A 198 -16.99 -20.48 10.03
C GLY A 198 -17.38 -19.14 9.39
N VAL A 199 -17.43 -18.11 10.22
CA VAL A 199 -17.68 -16.71 9.85
C VAL A 199 -16.44 -15.91 10.21
N CYS A 200 -15.84 -15.30 9.19
CA CYS A 200 -14.76 -14.33 9.35
C CYS A 200 -15.17 -12.99 8.74
N HIS A 201 -15.00 -11.92 9.50
CA HIS A 201 -15.29 -10.55 9.06
C HIS A 201 -14.05 -9.66 9.20
N LEU A 202 -13.80 -8.79 8.23
CA LEU A 202 -12.73 -7.81 8.32
C LEU A 202 -13.33 -6.44 8.68
N GLN A 203 -12.93 -5.88 9.82
CA GLN A 203 -13.42 -4.57 10.27
C GLN A 203 -12.26 -3.58 10.29
N TRP A 204 -12.42 -2.46 9.57
CA TRP A 204 -11.46 -1.37 9.68
C TRP A 204 -11.52 -0.72 11.08
N ILE A 205 -10.35 -0.38 11.64
CA ILE A 205 -10.25 0.45 12.85
C ILE A 205 -9.22 1.58 12.67
N PRO A 206 -9.34 2.71 13.36
CA PRO A 206 -8.35 3.77 13.27
C PRO A 206 -7.04 3.39 13.95
N SER A 207 -5.92 3.67 13.28
CA SER A 207 -4.57 3.57 13.83
C SER A 207 -4.27 4.70 14.83
N HIS A 208 -3.32 4.48 15.72
CA HIS A 208 -2.76 5.46 16.68
C HIS A 208 -3.81 6.20 17.52
N CYS A 209 -4.81 5.47 18.00
CA CYS A 209 -5.86 6.00 18.87
C CYS A 209 -5.99 5.21 20.17
N ASP A 210 -4.93 4.55 20.63
CA ASP A 210 -4.89 3.81 21.90
C ASP A 210 -5.96 2.71 22.04
N VAL A 211 -6.25 2.02 20.92
CA VAL A 211 -7.01 0.77 20.92
C VAL A 211 -6.05 -0.36 21.29
N ARG A 212 -6.16 -0.86 22.53
CA ARG A 212 -5.19 -1.79 23.14
C ARG A 212 -4.80 -2.99 22.27
N GLY A 213 -5.76 -3.56 21.54
CA GLY A 213 -5.49 -4.68 20.63
C GLY A 213 -4.61 -4.27 19.43
N ASN A 214 -4.90 -3.12 18.83
CA ASN A 214 -4.12 -2.56 17.72
C ASN A 214 -2.70 -2.21 18.16
N GLU A 215 -2.55 -1.55 19.32
CA GLU A 215 -1.23 -1.18 19.87
C GLU A 215 -0.36 -2.41 20.21
N LYS A 216 -0.99 -3.58 20.45
CA LYS A 216 -0.26 -4.84 20.59
C LYS A 216 0.17 -5.41 19.24
N ALA A 217 -0.71 -5.37 18.23
CA ALA A 217 -0.37 -5.80 16.88
C ALA A 217 0.77 -4.96 16.29
N ASP A 218 0.73 -3.63 16.45
CA ASP A 218 1.80 -2.71 16.01
C ASP A 218 3.15 -3.04 16.66
N ARG A 219 3.15 -3.34 17.96
CA ARG A 219 4.37 -3.77 18.65
C ARG A 219 4.92 -5.07 18.07
N LEU A 220 4.06 -6.06 17.84
CA LEU A 220 4.45 -7.36 17.27
C LEU A 220 4.96 -7.20 15.82
N ALA A 221 4.39 -6.28 15.05
CA ALA A 221 4.85 -5.96 13.71
C ALA A 221 6.25 -5.34 13.73
N LYS A 222 6.49 -4.39 14.64
CA LYS A 222 7.83 -3.80 14.88
C LYS A 222 8.84 -4.83 15.38
N GLU A 223 8.42 -5.79 16.20
CA GLU A 223 9.27 -6.92 16.59
C GLU A 223 9.61 -7.80 15.38
N GLY A 224 8.66 -8.04 14.49
CA GLY A 224 8.85 -8.83 13.26
C GLY A 224 9.85 -8.18 12.32
N ALA A 225 9.78 -6.85 12.19
CA ALA A 225 10.72 -6.03 11.42
C ALA A 225 12.17 -6.10 11.94
N ARG A 226 12.35 -6.42 13.23
CA ARG A 226 13.68 -6.57 13.87
C ARG A 226 14.25 -7.99 13.81
N LYS A 227 13.46 -8.97 13.39
CA LYS A 227 13.92 -10.35 13.21
C LYS A 227 14.81 -10.48 11.97
N ALA A 228 15.51 -11.60 11.85
CA ALA A 228 16.26 -11.95 10.65
C ALA A 228 15.33 -11.96 9.44
N GLN A 229 15.59 -11.07 8.48
CA GLN A 229 14.67 -10.85 7.36
C GLN A 229 14.89 -11.88 6.25
N PRO A 230 13.81 -12.49 5.73
CA PRO A 230 13.89 -13.28 4.51
C PRO A 230 14.16 -12.34 3.32
N ASN A 231 14.70 -12.90 2.25
CA ASN A 231 14.88 -12.22 0.98
C ASN A 231 14.04 -12.91 -0.10
N PRO A 232 12.70 -12.79 -0.04
CA PRO A 232 11.84 -13.40 -1.05
C PRO A 232 12.08 -12.76 -2.43
N PRO A 233 11.72 -13.46 -3.52
CA PRO A 233 11.73 -12.88 -4.85
C PRO A 233 10.96 -11.56 -4.89
N ARG A 234 11.42 -10.62 -5.71
CA ARG A 234 10.75 -9.32 -5.85
C ARG A 234 9.34 -9.52 -6.37
N THR A 235 8.38 -8.84 -5.76
CA THR A 235 7.01 -8.78 -6.26
C THR A 235 6.88 -7.66 -7.30
N MET A 236 5.83 -7.69 -8.11
CA MET A 236 5.53 -6.58 -9.02
C MET A 236 5.38 -5.25 -8.27
N HIS A 237 4.85 -5.28 -7.03
CA HIS A 237 4.74 -4.10 -6.20
C HIS A 237 6.13 -3.55 -5.80
N THR A 238 7.02 -4.42 -5.32
CA THR A 238 8.40 -4.05 -4.96
C THR A 238 9.15 -3.48 -6.17
N VAL A 239 9.06 -4.13 -7.33
CA VAL A 239 9.69 -3.64 -8.57
C VAL A 239 9.14 -2.27 -8.96
N LYS A 240 7.82 -2.05 -8.84
CA LYS A 240 7.19 -0.76 -9.11
C LYS A 240 7.75 0.34 -8.19
N GLN A 241 7.92 0.05 -6.90
CA GLN A 241 8.48 1.01 -5.95
C GLN A 241 9.95 1.31 -6.25
N GLU A 242 10.77 0.28 -6.49
CA GLU A 242 12.19 0.42 -6.82
C GLU A 242 12.40 1.26 -8.08
N ILE A 243 11.65 0.96 -9.16
CA ILE A 243 11.79 1.72 -10.42
C ILE A 243 11.25 3.14 -10.29
N ALA A 244 10.17 3.38 -9.55
CA ALA A 244 9.65 4.73 -9.32
C ALA A 244 10.65 5.57 -8.50
N ALA A 245 11.29 4.97 -7.49
CA ALA A 245 12.34 5.62 -6.72
C ALA A 245 13.56 5.96 -7.59
N ALA A 246 13.98 5.02 -8.45
CA ALA A 246 15.10 5.23 -9.36
C ALA A 246 14.81 6.34 -10.39
N VAL A 247 13.62 6.33 -11.00
CA VAL A 247 13.19 7.40 -11.93
C VAL A 247 13.17 8.76 -11.23
N LYS A 248 12.68 8.82 -9.99
CA LYS A 248 12.67 10.05 -9.19
C LYS A 248 14.09 10.55 -8.92
N CYS A 249 15.02 9.66 -8.56
CA CYS A 249 16.41 9.97 -8.32
C CYS A 249 17.10 10.48 -9.59
N TYR A 250 16.93 9.76 -10.71
CA TYR A 250 17.45 10.15 -12.02
C TYR A 250 16.98 11.55 -12.41
N ASN A 251 15.67 11.80 -12.37
CA ASN A 251 15.11 13.10 -12.71
C ASN A 251 15.64 14.22 -11.80
N LYS A 252 15.78 13.94 -10.49
CA LYS A 252 16.35 14.91 -9.55
C LYS A 252 17.79 15.26 -9.94
N ASN A 253 18.65 14.26 -10.19
CA ASN A 253 20.04 14.48 -10.58
C ASN A 253 20.15 15.23 -11.91
N THR A 254 19.36 14.85 -12.92
CA THR A 254 19.33 15.57 -14.21
C THR A 254 18.90 17.02 -14.04
N MET A 255 17.94 17.29 -13.15
CA MET A 255 17.52 18.65 -12.85
C MET A 255 18.60 19.44 -12.11
N GLU A 256 19.29 18.84 -11.13
CA GLU A 256 20.41 19.46 -10.41
C GLU A 256 21.57 19.78 -11.36
N GLU A 257 21.96 18.85 -12.24
CA GLU A 257 22.97 19.08 -13.29
C GLU A 257 22.54 20.18 -14.27
N ALA A 258 21.28 20.16 -14.72
CA ALA A 258 20.75 21.17 -15.62
C ALA A 258 20.59 22.56 -14.95
N SER A 259 20.56 22.61 -13.63
CA SER A 259 20.54 23.84 -12.84
C SER A 259 21.94 24.32 -12.45
N ALA A 260 22.93 23.43 -12.34
CA ALA A 260 24.28 23.77 -11.90
C ALA A 260 24.90 24.88 -12.76
N GLY A 261 25.36 25.95 -12.10
CA GLY A 261 26.02 27.11 -12.74
C GLY A 261 25.08 28.15 -13.34
N LYS A 262 23.74 27.99 -13.23
CA LYS A 262 22.80 29.05 -13.58
C LYS A 262 22.64 29.97 -12.39
N ASP A 263 22.93 31.26 -12.48
CA ASP A 263 22.71 32.17 -11.35
C ASP A 263 21.23 32.61 -11.30
N TRP A 264 20.45 31.88 -10.49
CA TRP A 264 19.02 32.12 -10.29
C TRP A 264 18.74 33.42 -9.52
N GLU A 265 19.74 34.02 -8.86
CA GLU A 265 19.57 35.31 -8.17
C GLU A 265 19.34 36.46 -9.16
N ILE A 266 19.87 36.35 -10.39
CA ILE A 266 19.64 37.32 -11.47
C ILE A 266 18.14 37.40 -11.83
N LEU A 267 17.39 36.30 -11.71
CA LEU A 267 15.94 36.28 -11.94
C LEU A 267 15.14 36.95 -10.81
N ALA A 268 15.75 37.18 -9.65
CA ALA A 268 15.15 37.90 -8.52
C ALA A 268 15.50 39.40 -8.50
N THR A 269 16.37 39.86 -9.40
CA THR A 269 16.68 41.29 -9.59
C THR A 269 15.70 41.97 -10.57
N GLU A 270 15.54 43.30 -10.48
CA GLU A 270 14.67 44.07 -11.38
C GLU A 270 15.00 43.87 -12.87
N GLU A 271 16.27 43.58 -13.22
CA GLU A 271 16.70 43.30 -14.59
C GLU A 271 16.20 41.94 -15.13
N GLY A 272 16.09 40.91 -14.28
CA GLY A 272 15.54 39.60 -14.66
C GLY A 272 14.04 39.65 -14.97
N SER A 273 13.32 40.60 -14.36
CA SER A 273 11.89 40.83 -14.60
C SER A 273 11.61 41.45 -15.97
N LEU A 274 12.57 42.20 -16.53
CA LEU A 274 12.47 42.83 -17.85
C LEU A 274 12.70 41.84 -19.02
N LEU A 275 13.47 40.77 -18.79
CA LEU A 275 13.71 39.72 -19.79
C LEU A 275 12.45 38.90 -20.12
N PHE A 276 11.46 38.85 -19.23
CA PHE A 276 10.18 38.18 -19.45
C PHE A 276 9.04 39.11 -19.92
N SER A 277 9.26 40.43 -19.97
CA SER A 277 8.24 41.39 -20.43
C SER A 277 8.33 41.76 -21.90
N HIS A 278 9.44 41.45 -22.59
CA HIS A 278 9.64 41.82 -24.01
C HIS A 278 9.40 40.67 -25.01
N GLY A 279 8.58 39.69 -24.62
CA GLY A 279 8.13 38.59 -25.49
C GLY A 279 6.76 38.80 -26.17
N GLU A 280 6.14 39.97 -26.02
CA GLU A 280 4.92 40.36 -26.74
C GLU A 280 5.10 41.75 -27.35
N SER A 281 5.60 41.81 -28.59
CA SER A 281 5.20 42.77 -29.64
C SER A 281 6.21 42.78 -30.79
N ARG A 282 5.97 41.95 -31.80
CA ARG A 282 5.85 42.32 -33.23
C ARG A 282 5.61 41.09 -34.09
#